data_AF-A0A524AEM8-F1
#
_entry.id   AF-A0A524AEM8-F1
#
_cell.length_a   1.000
_cell.length_b   1.000
_cell.length_c   1.000
_cell.angle_alpha   90.00
_cell.angle_beta   90.00
_cell.angle_gamma   90.00
#
_symmetry.space_group_name_H-M   'P 1'
#
loop_
_entity.id
_entity.type
_entity.pdbx_description
1 polymer ?
#
loop_
_entity_poly.entity_id
_entity_poly.type
_entity_poly.pdbx_seq_one_letter_code
_entity_poly.pdbx_strand_id
1 'polypeptide(L)'
;MNIVAAVLGSAGLMSAIYITLIMARLSQKLGAVTKLRGYYRGFYVTVIFLVVSLIAYFLKTSVLLASEQVPALLNNDLFYLLTYYLPLAIGTSISLAITLRYWDWLLKE
;
A
#
# COMPACT_ATOMS: atom_id res chain seq x y z
N MET A 1 -25.18 -1.76 5.26
CA MET A 1 -24.18 -0.73 4.92
C MET A 1 -22.74 -1.23 4.79
N ASN A 2 -22.44 -2.53 5.00
CA ASN A 2 -21.05 -3.04 4.94
C ASN A 2 -20.49 -3.21 3.51
N ILE A 3 -21.34 -3.50 2.51
CA ILE A 3 -20.88 -3.80 1.14
C ILE A 3 -20.30 -2.56 0.46
N VAL A 4 -20.94 -1.39 0.63
CA VAL A 4 -20.46 -0.13 0.05
C VAL A 4 -19.11 0.27 0.66
N ALA A 5 -18.95 0.15 1.98
CA ALA A 5 -17.68 0.40 2.66
C ALA A 5 -16.58 -0.59 2.24
N ALA A 6 -16.93 -1.86 2.05
CA ALA A 6 -16.04 -2.89 1.54
C ALA A 6 -15.53 -2.58 0.12
N VAL A 7 -16.44 -2.22 -0.79
CA VAL A 7 -16.12 -1.86 -2.17
C VAL A 7 -15.29 -0.58 -2.24
N LEU A 8 -15.63 0.44 -1.44
CA LEU A 8 -14.85 1.68 -1.38
C LEU A 8 -13.45 1.47 -0.84
N GLY A 9 -13.28 0.65 0.21
CA GLY A 9 -11.95 0.38 0.75
C GLY A 9 -11.07 -0.46 -0.17
N SER A 10 -11.63 -1.45 -0.88
CA SER A 10 -10.87 -2.22 -1.87
C SER A 10 -10.51 -1.37 -3.10
N ALA A 11 -11.43 -0.52 -3.56
CA ALA A 11 -11.17 0.45 -4.62
C ALA A 11 -10.09 1.47 -4.21
N GLY A 12 -10.13 1.97 -2.98
CA GLY A 12 -9.12 2.88 -2.43
C GLY A 12 -7.73 2.26 -2.38
N LEU A 13 -7.61 1.01 -1.93
CA LEU A 13 -6.34 0.29 -1.91
C LEU A 13 -5.82 -0.02 -3.31
N MET A 14 -6.71 -0.42 -4.25
CA MET A 14 -6.32 -0.60 -5.65
C MET A 14 -5.82 0.69 -6.28
N SER A 15 -6.48 1.82 -6.00
CA SER A 15 -6.04 3.14 -6.45
C SER A 15 -4.65 3.48 -5.89
N ALA A 16 -4.42 3.24 -4.60
CA ALA A 16 -3.12 3.48 -3.97
C ALA A 16 -1.99 2.64 -4.59
N ILE A 17 -2.24 1.36 -4.87
CA ILE A 17 -1.29 0.49 -5.59
C ILE A 17 -1.01 1.05 -6.99
N TYR A 18 -2.06 1.46 -7.71
CA TYR A 18 -1.94 2.00 -9.06
C TYR A 18 -1.11 3.29 -9.10
N ILE A 19 -1.38 4.24 -8.20
CA ILE A 19 -0.61 5.48 -8.07
C ILE A 19 0.85 5.17 -7.74
N THR A 20 1.11 4.23 -6.83
CA THR A 20 2.47 3.82 -6.46
C THR A 20 3.22 3.23 -7.66
N LEU A 21 2.55 2.45 -8.52
CA LEU A 21 3.13 1.92 -9.75
C LEU A 21 3.43 3.02 -10.78
N ILE A 22 2.54 4.00 -10.93
CA ILE A 22 2.79 5.17 -11.78
C ILE A 22 4.03 5.90 -11.29
N MET A 23 4.10 6.15 -9.98
CA MET A 23 5.23 6.85 -9.37
C MET A 23 6.53 6.07 -9.55
N ALA A 24 6.50 4.75 -9.40
CA ALA A 24 7.65 3.88 -9.65
C ALA A 24 8.19 4.03 -11.09
N ARG A 25 7.29 4.03 -12.09
CA ARG A 25 7.67 4.20 -13.50
C ARG A 25 8.16 5.61 -13.79
N LEU A 26 7.54 6.62 -13.20
CA LEU A 26 7.96 8.01 -13.34
C LEU A 26 9.38 8.21 -12.77
N SER A 27 9.61 7.76 -11.54
CA SER A 27 10.92 7.79 -10.88
C SER A 27 11.98 6.98 -11.63
N GLN A 28 11.60 5.86 -12.27
CA GLN A 28 12.51 5.10 -13.13
C GLN A 28 12.93 5.90 -14.36
N LYS A 29 11.98 6.55 -15.05
CA LYS A 29 12.29 7.39 -16.22
C LYS A 29 13.13 8.61 -15.84
N LEU A 30 12.79 9.28 -14.75
CA LEU A 30 13.56 10.41 -14.22
C LEU A 30 14.97 9.98 -13.82
N GLY A 31 15.12 8.84 -13.14
CA GLY A 31 16.42 8.27 -12.78
C GLY A 31 17.30 7.94 -13.98
N ALA A 32 16.71 7.50 -15.09
CA ALA A 32 17.44 7.25 -16.33
C ALA A 32 18.01 8.53 -16.97
N VAL A 33 17.26 9.64 -16.89
CA VAL A 33 17.69 10.95 -17.43
C VAL A 33 18.72 11.62 -16.51
N THR A 34 18.51 11.54 -15.20
CA THR A 34 19.34 12.21 -14.18
C THR A 34 20.57 11.40 -13.74
N LYS A 35 20.74 10.16 -14.25
CA LYS A 35 21.77 9.19 -13.79
C LYS A 35 21.74 8.95 -12.27
N LEU A 36 20.62 9.20 -11.59
CA LEU A 36 20.46 8.96 -10.16
C LEU A 36 20.44 7.46 -9.85
N ARG A 37 21.08 7.07 -8.75
CA ARG A 37 21.16 5.67 -8.27
C ARG A 37 19.75 5.07 -8.16
N GLY A 38 19.59 3.80 -8.55
CA GLY A 38 18.30 3.14 -8.77
C GLY A 38 17.46 2.85 -7.51
N TYR A 39 17.04 3.89 -6.80
CA TYR A 39 16.14 3.80 -5.63
C TYR A 39 14.70 3.40 -6.02
N TYR A 40 14.37 3.37 -7.32
CA TYR A 40 13.07 2.90 -7.85
C TYR A 40 12.69 1.49 -7.38
N ARG A 41 13.67 0.65 -7.02
CA ARG A 41 13.45 -0.70 -6.47
C ARG A 41 12.61 -0.68 -5.19
N GLY A 42 12.72 0.38 -4.38
CA GLY A 42 11.94 0.50 -3.15
C GLY A 42 10.44 0.68 -3.38
N PHE A 43 10.02 1.26 -4.51
CA PHE A 43 8.60 1.31 -4.87
C PHE A 43 8.02 -0.08 -5.14
N TYR A 44 8.78 -1.00 -5.73
CA TYR A 44 8.34 -2.38 -5.90
C TYR A 44 8.17 -3.09 -4.56
N VAL A 45 9.05 -2.81 -3.59
CA VAL A 45 8.90 -3.31 -2.20
C VAL A 45 7.61 -2.75 -1.58
N THR A 46 7.33 -1.46 -1.73
CA THR A 46 6.06 -0.88 -1.26
C THR A 46 4.85 -1.56 -1.91
N VAL A 47 4.88 -1.82 -3.22
CA VAL A 47 3.77 -2.48 -3.91
C VAL A 47 3.50 -3.87 -3.32
N ILE A 48 4.54 -4.66 -3.01
CA ILE A 48 4.38 -5.96 -2.35
C ILE A 48 3.69 -5.78 -0.98
N PHE A 49 4.12 -4.81 -0.18
CA PHE A 49 3.51 -4.51 1.12
C PHE A 49 2.03 -4.07 1.02
N LEU A 50 1.70 -3.26 0.00
CA LEU A 50 0.32 -2.84 -0.26
C LEU A 50 -0.56 -4.00 -0.75
N VAL A 51 -0.02 -4.92 -1.56
CA VAL A 51 -0.73 -6.13 -1.99
C VAL A 51 -1.03 -7.04 -0.79
N VAL A 52 -0.08 -7.22 0.14
CA VAL A 52 -0.33 -7.96 1.38
C VAL A 52 -1.44 -7.32 2.21
N SER A 53 -1.43 -5.98 2.32
CA SER A 53 -2.50 -5.22 3.01
C SER A 53 -3.86 -5.39 2.32
N LEU A 54 -3.90 -5.43 0.99
CA LEU A 54 -5.11 -5.66 0.22
C LEU A 54 -5.70 -7.05 0.51
N ILE A 55 -4.87 -8.09 0.56
CA ILE A 55 -5.31 -9.46 0.90
C ILE A 55 -5.88 -9.49 2.33
N ALA A 56 -5.22 -8.83 3.28
CA ALA A 56 -5.70 -8.69 4.65
C ALA A 56 -7.07 -7.98 4.74
N TYR A 57 -7.27 -6.95 3.91
CA TYR A 57 -8.53 -6.21 3.83
C TYR A 57 -9.67 -7.06 3.27
N PHE A 58 -9.39 -7.89 2.25
CA PHE A 58 -10.35 -8.84 1.72
C PHE A 58 -10.76 -9.87 2.79
N LEU A 59 -9.80 -10.40 3.54
CA LEU A 59 -10.07 -11.32 4.66
C LEU A 59 -10.96 -10.67 5.73
N LYS A 60 -10.67 -9.42 6.13
CA LYS A 60 -11.52 -8.66 7.07
C LYS A 60 -12.94 -8.46 6.55
N THR A 61 -13.05 -8.12 5.27
CA THR A 61 -14.33 -7.89 4.61
C THR A 61 -15.17 -9.17 4.55
N SER A 62 -14.56 -10.31 4.24
CA SER A 62 -15.23 -11.61 4.24
C SER A 62 -15.73 -12.01 5.63
N VAL A 63 -14.98 -11.73 6.69
CA VAL A 63 -15.40 -11.98 8.08
C VAL A 63 -16.59 -11.11 8.49
N LEU A 64 -16.59 -9.83 8.11
CA LEU A 64 -17.72 -8.92 8.39
C LEU A 64 -19.00 -9.28 7.62
N LEU A 65 -18.88 -10.03 6.51
CA LEU A 65 -20.02 -10.56 5.75
C LEU A 65 -20.49 -11.92 6.26
N ALA A 66 -19.59 -12.77 6.75
CA ALA A 66 -19.87 -14.09 7.31
C ALA A 66 -20.07 -14.02 8.83
N SER A 67 -21.11 -13.31 9.26
CA SER A 67 -21.35 -12.95 10.67
C SER A 67 -21.68 -14.13 11.61
N GLU A 68 -21.70 -15.38 11.15
CA GLU A 68 -22.08 -16.55 11.97
C GLU A 68 -20.93 -17.51 12.31
N GLN A 69 -19.78 -17.45 11.61
CA GLN A 69 -18.65 -18.36 11.85
C GLN A 69 -17.32 -17.60 11.72
N VAL A 70 -17.02 -16.75 12.71
CA VAL A 70 -15.74 -16.05 12.78
C VAL A 70 -14.72 -16.96 13.48
N PRO A 71 -13.65 -17.42 12.80
CA PRO A 71 -12.57 -18.15 13.46
C PRO A 71 -11.92 -17.24 14.51
N ALA A 72 -11.65 -17.75 15.72
CA ALA A 72 -11.11 -16.97 16.84
C ALA A 72 -9.82 -16.18 16.52
N LEU A 73 -9.04 -16.65 15.53
CA LEU A 73 -7.85 -15.97 15.01
C LEU A 73 -8.16 -14.64 14.30
N LEU A 74 -9.30 -14.54 13.59
CA LEU A 74 -9.71 -13.32 12.88
C LEU A 74 -10.54 -12.35 13.75
N ASN A 75 -10.80 -12.69 15.01
CA ASN A 75 -11.43 -11.78 15.97
C ASN A 75 -10.40 -11.02 16.83
N ASN A 76 -9.10 -11.24 16.58
CA ASN A 76 -8.03 -10.67 17.37
C ASN A 76 -7.55 -9.35 16.73
N ASP A 77 -7.75 -8.23 17.41
CA ASP A 77 -7.38 -6.89 16.92
C ASP A 77 -5.89 -6.78 16.55
N LEU A 78 -5.03 -7.52 17.26
CA LEU A 78 -3.59 -7.57 16.98
C LEU A 78 -3.28 -8.17 15.60
N PHE A 79 -4.09 -9.13 15.14
CA PHE A 79 -3.91 -9.73 13.82
C PHE A 79 -4.18 -8.72 12.70
N TYR A 80 -5.22 -7.89 12.86
CA TYR A 80 -5.49 -6.79 11.92
C TYR A 80 -4.46 -5.68 12.01
N LEU A 81 -3.96 -5.37 13.21
CA LEU A 81 -2.88 -4.40 13.38
C LEU A 81 -1.63 -4.84 12.59
N LEU A 82 -1.22 -6.10 12.72
CA LEU A 82 -0.03 -6.67 12.08
C LEU A 82 -0.20 -6.92 10.57
N THR A 83 -1.38 -7.31 10.12
CA THR A 83 -1.59 -7.78 8.74
C THR A 83 -2.13 -6.67 7.83
N TYR A 84 -2.85 -5.69 8.39
CA TYR A 84 -3.43 -4.59 7.62
C TYR A 84 -2.73 -3.25 7.89
N TYR A 85 -2.69 -2.78 9.14
CA TYR A 85 -2.21 -1.43 9.44
C TYR A 85 -0.69 -1.30 9.33
N LEU A 86 0.07 -2.28 9.85
CA LEU A 86 1.52 -2.28 9.81
C LEU A 86 2.07 -2.28 8.37
N PRO A 87 1.63 -3.19 7.47
CA PRO A 87 2.18 -3.26 6.13
C PRO A 87 1.76 -2.04 5.29
N LEU A 88 0.57 -1.48 5.55
CA LEU A 88 0.08 -0.26 4.90
C LEU A 88 0.86 0.97 5.36
N ALA A 89 1.12 1.13 6.65
CA ALA A 89 1.89 2.24 7.20
C ALA A 89 3.36 2.19 6.75
N ILE A 90 3.97 1.01 6.77
CA ILE A 90 5.35 0.80 6.29
C ILE A 90 5.42 1.08 4.79
N GLY A 91 4.51 0.48 4.00
CA GLY A 91 4.47 0.64 2.56
C GLY A 91 4.37 2.12 2.14
N THR A 92 3.39 2.84 2.72
CA THR A 92 3.18 4.27 2.44
C THR A 92 4.33 5.15 2.92
N SER A 93 4.93 4.85 4.08
CA SER A 93 6.09 5.59 4.58
C SER A 93 7.31 5.43 3.67
N ILE A 94 7.56 4.21 3.18
CA ILE A 94 8.65 3.93 2.25
C ILE A 94 8.42 4.65 0.91
N SER A 95 7.22 4.59 0.34
CA SER A 95 6.96 5.28 -0.93
C SER A 95 7.07 6.79 -0.79
N LEU A 96 6.62 7.35 0.32
CA LEU A 96 6.77 8.78 0.62
C LEU A 96 8.25 9.16 0.74
N ALA A 97 9.03 8.42 1.53
CA ALA A 97 10.46 8.68 1.71
C ALA A 97 11.25 8.62 0.39
N ILE A 98 10.96 7.64 -0.46
CA ILE A 98 11.60 7.51 -1.78
C ILE A 98 11.16 8.66 -2.69
N THR A 99 9.87 9.01 -2.67
CA THR A 99 9.34 10.14 -3.44
C THR A 99 10.04 11.43 -3.06
N LEU A 100 10.10 11.75 -1.76
CA LEU A 100 10.79 12.92 -1.25
C LEU A 100 12.26 12.92 -1.67
N ARG A 101 12.96 11.79 -1.60
CA ARG A 101 14.36 11.72 -2.00
C ARG A 101 14.59 11.96 -3.50
N TYR A 102 13.68 11.53 -4.36
CA TYR A 102 13.76 11.80 -5.80
C TYR A 102 13.36 13.24 -6.15
N TRP A 103 12.43 13.81 -5.38
CA TRP A 103 11.85 15.13 -5.64
C TRP A 103 12.50 16.24 -4.79
N ASP A 104 13.44 15.91 -3.91
CA ASP A 104 14.23 16.86 -3.10
C ASP A 104 14.97 17.87 -3.98
N TRP A 105 15.35 17.48 -5.20
CA TRP A 105 15.92 18.38 -6.19
C TRP A 105 14.91 19.44 -6.67
N LEU A 106 13.63 19.08 -6.83
CA LEU A 106 12.58 20.01 -7.26
C LEU A 106 12.24 21.03 -6.16
N LEU A 107 12.35 20.66 -4.89
CA LEU A 107 12.06 21.55 -3.76
C LEU A 107 13.20 22.55 -3.47
N LYS A 108 14.37 22.34 -4.07
CA LYS A 108 15.57 23.17 -3.87
C LYS A 108 15.73 24.27 -4.92
N GLU A 109 14.90 24.26 -5.96
CA GLU A 109 14.89 25.23 -7.05
C GLU A 109 13.75 26.24 -6.86
#